data_AF-A0A932YYZ1-F1
#
_entry.id   AF-A0A932YYZ1-F1
#
_cell.length_a   1.000
_cell.length_b   1.000
_cell.length_c   1.000
_cell.angle_alpha   90.00
_cell.angle_beta   90.00
_cell.angle_gamma   90.00
#
_symmetry.space_group_name_H-M   'P 1'
#
loop_
_entity.id
_entity.type
_entity.pdbx_description
1 polymer ?
#
loop_
_entity_poly.entity_id
_entity_poly.type
_entity_poly.pdbx_seq_one_letter_code
_entity_poly.pdbx_strand_id
1 'polypeptide(L)'
;MFWYVVAGIVTVGLLIYAILAANYLFAVIILLGAILGFLAITTSFLTLGLYLYEVFRVDFGRSRTIALLASVGVPFLIFLFGNPNFTQVILITGAVFGGLDGILVILALLRARKLGDRKPEFTLHLPAFIFILVALLFAAGMATTLYELMVK
;
A
#
# COMPACT_ATOMS: atom_id res chain seq x y z
N MET A 1 -21.89 58.38 8.22
CA MET A 1 -21.97 57.35 9.27
C MET A 1 -22.84 56.14 8.85
N PHE A 2 -24.03 56.34 8.28
CA PHE A 2 -24.96 55.26 7.90
C PHE A 2 -24.46 54.29 6.81
N TRP A 3 -23.70 54.78 5.81
CA TRP A 3 -23.14 53.95 4.72
C TRP A 3 -22.16 52.87 5.20
N TYR A 4 -21.34 53.16 6.22
CA TYR A 4 -20.37 52.20 6.75
C TYR A 4 -21.04 51.04 7.50
N VAL A 5 -22.17 51.30 8.15
CA VAL A 5 -22.95 50.26 8.84
C VAL A 5 -23.59 49.31 7.83
N VAL A 6 -24.18 49.86 6.75
CA VAL A 6 -24.77 49.06 5.67
C VAL A 6 -23.70 48.26 4.92
N ALA A 7 -22.55 48.88 4.58
CA ALA A 7 -21.43 48.19 3.96
C ALA A 7 -20.88 47.07 4.85
N GLY A 8 -20.76 47.30 6.17
CA GLY A 8 -20.32 46.28 7.13
C GLY A 8 -21.25 45.06 7.18
N ILE A 9 -22.56 45.26 7.26
CA ILE A 9 -23.55 44.17 7.31
C ILE A 9 -23.57 43.37 5.99
N VAL A 10 -23.49 44.05 4.85
CA VAL A 10 -23.46 43.40 3.52
C VAL A 10 -22.18 42.58 3.33
N THR A 11 -21.03 43.09 3.80
CA THR A 11 -19.74 42.40 3.66
C THR A 11 -19.65 41.15 4.53
N VAL A 12 -20.17 41.22 5.77
CA VAL A 12 -20.23 40.06 6.68
C VAL A 12 -21.20 38.99 6.16
N GLY A 13 -22.35 39.40 5.60
CA GLY A 13 -23.30 38.49 4.96
C GLY A 13 -22.67 37.75 3.77
N LEU A 14 -22.02 38.48 2.86
CA LEU A 14 -21.32 37.89 1.70
C LEU A 14 -20.23 36.90 2.11
N LEU A 15 -19.49 37.20 3.18
CA LEU A 15 -18.46 36.29 3.73
C LEU A 15 -19.05 34.96 4.20
N ILE A 16 -20.19 34.97 4.89
CA ILE A 16 -20.87 33.75 5.36
C ILE A 16 -21.33 32.89 4.19
N TYR A 17 -21.93 33.48 3.14
CA TYR A 17 -22.34 32.75 1.95
C TYR A 17 -21.15 32.19 1.15
N ALA A 18 -20.03 32.90 1.09
CA ALA A 18 -18.82 32.42 0.44
C ALA A 18 -18.22 31.21 1.17
N ILE A 19 -18.20 31.23 2.52
CA ILE A 19 -17.72 30.10 3.33
C ILE A 19 -18.65 28.88 3.20
N LEU A 20 -19.97 29.10 3.21
CA LEU A 20 -20.96 28.04 2.98
C LEU A 20 -20.78 27.41 1.60
N ALA A 21 -20.70 28.23 0.54
CA ALA A 21 -20.50 27.75 -0.83
C ALA A 21 -19.18 26.97 -0.98
N ALA A 22 -18.09 27.45 -0.36
CA ALA A 22 -16.81 26.75 -0.34
C ALA A 22 -16.91 25.39 0.38
N ASN A 23 -17.61 25.31 1.51
CA ASN A 23 -17.83 24.05 2.23
C ASN A 23 -18.65 23.04 1.41
N TYR A 24 -19.69 23.48 0.71
CA TYR A 24 -20.46 22.59 -0.17
C TYR A 24 -19.62 22.06 -1.32
N LEU A 25 -18.83 22.92 -1.98
CA LEU A 25 -17.94 22.49 -3.05
C LEU A 25 -16.89 21.50 -2.53
N PHE A 26 -16.31 21.77 -1.36
CA PHE A 26 -15.34 20.89 -0.71
C PHE A 26 -15.94 19.54 -0.34
N ALA A 27 -17.17 19.51 0.19
CA ALA A 27 -17.88 18.28 0.51
C ALA A 27 -18.14 17.42 -0.74
N VAL A 28 -18.51 18.04 -1.87
CA VAL A 28 -18.69 17.33 -3.14
C VAL A 28 -17.38 16.75 -3.65
N ILE A 29 -16.27 17.51 -3.57
CA ILE A 29 -14.95 17.03 -3.99
C ILE A 29 -14.49 15.85 -3.11
N ILE A 30 -14.68 15.92 -1.80
CA ILE A 30 -14.39 14.80 -0.88
C ILE A 30 -15.22 13.58 -1.24
N LEU A 31 -16.52 13.75 -1.50
CA LEU A 31 -17.41 12.64 -1.85
C LEU A 31 -17.00 11.98 -3.17
N LEU A 32 -16.70 12.77 -4.20
CA LEU A 32 -16.23 12.26 -5.48
C LEU A 32 -14.88 11.54 -5.32
N GLY A 33 -13.96 12.12 -4.55
CA GLY A 33 -12.68 11.51 -4.23
C GLY A 33 -12.84 10.19 -3.46
N ALA A 34 -13.77 10.13 -2.52
CA ALA A 34 -14.07 8.92 -1.75
C ALA A 34 -14.67 7.82 -2.64
N ILE A 35 -15.60 8.15 -3.55
CA ILE A 35 -16.19 7.18 -4.48
C ILE A 35 -15.14 6.64 -5.44
N LEU A 36 -14.32 7.53 -6.03
CA LEU A 36 -13.25 7.11 -6.93
C LEU A 36 -12.19 6.28 -6.20
N GLY A 37 -11.79 6.69 -5.00
CA GLY A 37 -10.86 5.95 -4.15
C GLY A 37 -11.41 4.57 -3.78
N PHE A 38 -12.67 4.49 -3.38
CA PHE A 38 -13.35 3.23 -3.08
C PHE A 38 -13.35 2.29 -4.28
N LEU A 39 -13.68 2.79 -5.47
CA LEU A 39 -13.69 2.00 -6.68
C LEU A 39 -12.29 1.50 -7.05
N ALA A 40 -11.28 2.35 -6.94
CA ALA A 40 -9.88 2.01 -7.22
C ALA A 40 -9.30 0.96 -6.25
N ILE A 41 -9.64 1.06 -4.96
CA ILE A 41 -9.22 0.08 -3.96
C ILE A 41 -9.96 -1.24 -4.19
N THR A 42 -11.25 -1.20 -4.50
CA THR A 42 -12.05 -2.40 -4.76
C THR A 42 -11.52 -3.20 -5.94
N THR A 43 -11.18 -2.54 -7.05
CA THR A 43 -10.63 -3.21 -8.23
C THR A 43 -9.28 -3.84 -7.93
N SER A 44 -8.38 -3.11 -7.28
CA SER A 44 -7.06 -3.61 -6.88
C SER A 44 -7.15 -4.80 -5.92
N PHE A 45 -8.04 -4.73 -4.93
CA PHE A 45 -8.27 -5.80 -3.98
C PHE A 45 -8.80 -7.08 -4.65
N LEU A 46 -9.76 -6.95 -5.58
CA LEU A 46 -10.29 -8.09 -6.33
C LEU A 46 -9.22 -8.76 -7.19
N THR A 47 -8.40 -7.98 -7.90
CA THR A 47 -7.30 -8.53 -8.72
C THR A 47 -6.30 -9.28 -7.85
N LEU A 48 -5.90 -8.71 -6.71
CA LEU A 48 -4.92 -9.32 -5.82
C LEU A 48 -5.47 -10.59 -5.14
N GLY A 49 -6.74 -10.57 -4.74
CA GLY A 49 -7.43 -11.75 -4.21
C GLY A 49 -7.57 -12.88 -5.24
N LEU A 50 -7.77 -12.54 -6.52
CA LEU A 50 -7.81 -13.54 -7.60
C LEU A 50 -6.44 -14.17 -7.84
N TYR A 51 -5.36 -13.37 -7.84
CA TYR A 51 -4.00 -13.92 -7.94
C TYR A 51 -3.69 -14.87 -6.79
N LEU A 52 -4.04 -14.50 -5.56
CA LEU A 52 -3.80 -15.35 -4.41
C LEU A 52 -4.62 -16.66 -4.49
N TYR A 53 -5.85 -16.59 -5.00
CA TYR A 53 -6.68 -17.76 -5.26
C TYR A 53 -6.06 -18.69 -6.30
N GLU A 54 -5.49 -18.14 -7.38
CA GLU A 54 -4.80 -18.92 -8.39
C GLU A 54 -3.53 -19.56 -7.84
N VAL A 55 -2.72 -18.84 -7.07
CA VAL A 55 -1.55 -19.39 -6.39
C VAL A 55 -1.95 -20.58 -5.50
N PHE A 56 -3.00 -20.45 -4.67
CA PHE A 56 -3.43 -21.56 -3.82
C PHE A 56 -4.03 -22.74 -4.59
N ARG A 57 -4.74 -22.48 -5.68
CA ARG A 57 -5.39 -23.54 -6.47
C ARG A 57 -4.42 -24.25 -7.41
N VAL A 58 -3.59 -23.49 -8.12
CA VAL A 58 -2.71 -23.96 -9.18
C VAL A 58 -1.36 -24.35 -8.58
N ASP A 59 -0.67 -23.45 -7.89
CA ASP A 59 0.68 -23.71 -7.39
C ASP A 59 0.66 -24.66 -6.18
N PHE A 60 -0.29 -24.48 -5.27
CA PHE A 60 -0.45 -25.35 -4.09
C PHE A 60 -1.45 -26.50 -4.27
N GLY A 61 -2.11 -26.60 -5.44
CA GLY A 61 -3.01 -27.72 -5.78
C GLY A 61 -4.24 -27.87 -4.86
N ARG A 62 -4.68 -26.81 -4.16
CA ARG A 62 -5.79 -26.89 -3.19
C ARG A 62 -7.17 -26.79 -3.86
N SER A 63 -8.19 -27.31 -3.19
CA SER A 63 -9.57 -27.26 -3.68
C SER A 63 -10.08 -25.81 -3.76
N ARG A 64 -11.03 -25.55 -4.68
CA ARG A 64 -11.59 -24.22 -4.94
C ARG A 64 -12.06 -23.50 -3.66
N THR A 65 -12.72 -24.23 -2.77
CA THR A 65 -13.27 -23.66 -1.54
C THR A 65 -12.16 -23.24 -0.57
N ILE A 66 -11.12 -24.07 -0.42
CA ILE A 66 -9.99 -23.75 0.47
C ILE A 66 -9.20 -22.57 -0.09
N ALA A 67 -8.95 -22.55 -1.40
CA ALA A 67 -8.24 -21.45 -2.05
C ALA A 67 -9.00 -20.12 -1.89
N LEU A 68 -10.33 -20.13 -2.04
CA LEU A 68 -11.16 -18.93 -1.90
C LEU A 68 -11.24 -18.45 -0.43
N LEU A 69 -11.44 -19.37 0.51
CA LEU A 69 -11.45 -19.05 1.94
C LEU A 69 -10.09 -18.56 2.43
N ALA A 70 -8.98 -19.13 1.95
CA ALA A 70 -7.65 -18.65 2.30
C ALA A 70 -7.40 -17.24 1.74
N SER A 71 -7.80 -17.00 0.49
CA SER A 71 -7.48 -15.74 -0.19
C SER A 71 -8.25 -14.54 0.38
N VAL A 72 -9.53 -14.71 0.69
CA VAL A 72 -10.38 -13.62 1.21
C VAL A 72 -10.54 -13.71 2.73
N GLY A 73 -10.64 -14.92 3.27
CA GLY A 73 -10.88 -15.14 4.69
C GLY A 73 -9.70 -14.76 5.56
N VAL A 74 -8.45 -15.00 5.14
CA VAL A 74 -7.28 -14.62 5.96
C VAL A 74 -7.20 -13.10 6.15
N PRO A 75 -7.23 -12.26 5.09
CA PRO A 75 -7.26 -10.80 5.26
C PRO A 75 -8.47 -10.32 6.08
N PHE A 76 -9.64 -10.93 5.89
CA PHE A 76 -10.85 -10.58 6.63
C PHE A 76 -10.73 -10.88 8.13
N LEU A 77 -10.18 -12.03 8.51
CA LEU A 77 -9.96 -12.39 9.91
C LEU A 77 -8.92 -11.48 10.56
N ILE A 78 -7.83 -11.14 9.86
CA ILE A 78 -6.82 -10.20 10.36
C ILE A 78 -7.45 -8.83 10.62
N PHE A 79 -8.32 -8.35 9.71
CA PHE A 79 -9.03 -7.10 9.91
C PHE A 79 -9.97 -7.14 11.13
N LEU A 80 -10.72 -8.23 11.30
CA LEU A 80 -11.71 -8.37 12.38
C LEU A 80 -11.08 -8.46 13.77
N PHE A 81 -9.96 -9.19 13.91
CA PHE A 81 -9.32 -9.44 15.20
C PHE A 81 -8.14 -8.53 15.50
N GLY A 82 -7.45 -8.02 14.48
CA GLY A 82 -6.20 -7.27 14.63
C GLY A 82 -6.37 -5.77 14.86
N ASN A 83 -7.55 -5.20 14.57
CA ASN A 83 -7.80 -3.74 14.53
C ASN A 83 -6.60 -2.95 13.94
N PRO A 84 -6.16 -3.29 12.72
CA PRO A 84 -4.88 -2.83 12.23
C PRO A 84 -4.92 -1.33 11.92
N ASN A 85 -3.98 -0.56 12.49
CA ASN A 85 -3.81 0.83 12.11
C ASN A 85 -3.26 0.89 10.67
N PHE A 86 -3.87 1.69 9.79
CA PHE A 86 -3.47 1.84 8.40
C PHE A 86 -1.95 2.07 8.23
N THR A 87 -1.36 2.91 9.07
CA THR A 87 0.08 3.19 9.05
C THR A 87 0.91 1.96 9.43
N GLN A 88 0.46 1.17 10.41
CA GLN A 88 1.13 -0.06 10.80
C GLN A 88 1.08 -1.11 9.68
N VAL A 89 -0.06 -1.25 8.99
CA VAL A 89 -0.19 -2.18 7.86
C VAL A 89 0.78 -1.82 6.75
N ILE A 90 0.88 -0.55 6.38
CA ILE A 90 1.80 -0.11 5.32
C ILE A 90 3.25 -0.31 5.75
N LEU A 91 3.59 -0.03 7.01
CA LEU A 91 4.95 -0.25 7.52
C LEU A 91 5.33 -1.74 7.48
N ILE A 92 4.45 -2.62 7.97
CA ILE A 92 4.72 -4.06 7.98
C ILE A 92 4.80 -4.60 6.55
N THR A 93 3.80 -4.34 5.71
CA THR A 93 3.78 -4.85 4.33
C THR A 93 4.91 -4.25 3.49
N GLY A 94 5.17 -2.95 3.59
CA GLY A 94 6.20 -2.28 2.81
C GLY A 94 7.62 -2.61 3.26
N ALA A 95 7.93 -2.42 4.53
CA ALA A 95 9.28 -2.61 5.03
C ALA A 95 9.63 -4.08 5.21
N VAL A 96 8.75 -4.87 5.85
CA VAL A 96 9.04 -6.29 6.17
C VAL A 96 8.87 -7.15 4.93
N PHE A 97 7.69 -7.20 4.32
CA PHE A 97 7.47 -8.06 3.16
C PHE A 97 8.20 -7.54 1.91
N GLY A 98 8.21 -6.22 1.68
CA GLY A 98 8.97 -5.63 0.57
C GLY A 98 10.48 -5.76 0.75
N GLY A 99 11.00 -5.60 1.97
CA GLY A 99 12.42 -5.83 2.26
C GLY A 99 12.83 -7.30 2.08
N LEU A 100 11.98 -8.23 2.54
CA LEU A 100 12.19 -9.65 2.36
C LEU A 100 12.15 -10.05 0.88
N ASP A 101 11.16 -9.58 0.13
CA ASP A 101 11.06 -9.83 -1.31
C ASP A 101 12.27 -9.25 -2.07
N GLY A 102 12.70 -8.03 -1.74
CA GLY A 102 13.91 -7.43 -2.31
C GLY A 102 15.17 -8.27 -2.08
N ILE A 103 15.34 -8.82 -0.87
CA ILE A 103 16.47 -9.71 -0.57
C ILE A 103 16.34 -11.04 -1.33
N LEU A 104 15.15 -11.62 -1.39
CA LEU A 104 14.91 -12.86 -2.13
C LEU A 104 15.21 -12.71 -3.62
N VAL A 105 14.83 -11.59 -4.23
CA VAL A 105 15.13 -11.28 -5.64
C VAL A 105 16.65 -11.17 -5.86
N ILE A 106 17.39 -10.52 -4.94
CA ILE A 106 18.85 -10.44 -5.02
C ILE A 106 19.48 -11.83 -4.92
N LEU A 107 19.04 -12.65 -3.96
CA LEU A 107 19.54 -14.01 -3.79
C LEU A 107 19.21 -14.90 -4.99
N ALA A 108 17.99 -14.79 -5.53
CA ALA A 108 17.57 -15.50 -6.73
C ALA A 108 18.45 -15.11 -7.94
N LEU A 109 18.75 -13.83 -8.12
CA LEU A 109 19.64 -13.34 -9.16
C LEU A 109 21.07 -13.89 -9.01
N LEU A 110 21.63 -13.87 -7.79
CA LEU A 110 22.96 -14.40 -7.52
C LEU A 110 23.03 -15.92 -7.75
N ARG A 111 21.97 -16.64 -7.40
CA ARG A 111 21.85 -18.08 -7.62
C ARG A 111 21.72 -18.42 -9.11
N ALA A 112 20.88 -17.69 -9.83
CA ALA A 112 20.68 -17.85 -11.27
C ALA A 112 21.97 -17.61 -12.07
N ARG A 113 22.84 -16.68 -11.64
CA ARG A 113 24.15 -16.46 -12.27
C ARG A 113 25.11 -17.64 -12.14
N LYS A 114 25.05 -18.38 -11.02
CA LYS A 114 25.96 -19.49 -10.73
C LYS A 114 25.47 -20.84 -11.27
N LEU A 115 24.16 -21.05 -11.26
CA LEU A 115 23.51 -22.32 -11.56
C LEU A 115 22.65 -22.28 -12.84
N GLY A 116 22.71 -21.19 -13.61
CA GLY A 116 21.90 -21.04 -14.81
C GLY A 116 22.40 -21.91 -15.95
N ASP A 117 21.55 -22.81 -16.45
CA ASP A 117 21.84 -23.69 -17.58
C ASP A 117 21.92 -22.94 -18.93
N ARG A 118 21.43 -21.70 -18.99
CA ARG A 118 21.40 -20.85 -20.19
C ARG A 118 22.20 -19.57 -19.96
N LYS A 119 23.00 -19.18 -20.97
CA LYS A 119 23.70 -17.89 -20.94
C LYS A 119 22.67 -16.74 -20.87
N PRO A 120 22.74 -15.87 -19.86
CA PRO A 120 21.78 -14.76 -19.72
C PRO A 120 21.89 -13.78 -20.89
N GLU A 121 20.74 -13.40 -21.46
CA GLU A 121 20.63 -12.42 -22.57
C GLU A 121 21.01 -11.00 -22.11
N PHE A 122 20.86 -10.72 -20.81
CA PHE A 122 21.29 -9.48 -20.19
C PHE A 122 22.04 -9.76 -18.89
N THR A 123 23.26 -9.25 -18.79
CA THR A 123 24.12 -9.39 -17.60
C THR A 123 24.29 -8.04 -16.94
N LEU A 124 23.78 -7.90 -15.71
CA LEU A 124 24.09 -6.75 -14.88
C LEU A 124 25.54 -6.85 -14.38
N HIS A 125 26.45 -6.11 -15.01
CA HIS A 125 27.85 -5.98 -14.62
C HIS A 125 28.02 -5.07 -13.39
N LEU A 126 27.34 -5.40 -12.29
CA LEU A 126 27.52 -4.70 -11.02
C LEU A 126 28.50 -5.47 -10.12
N PRO A 127 29.41 -4.77 -9.43
CA PRO A 127 30.29 -5.40 -8.44
C PRO A 127 29.45 -6.02 -7.31
N ALA A 128 29.93 -7.15 -6.77
CA ALA A 128 29.26 -7.90 -5.69
C ALA A 128 28.91 -7.03 -4.46
N PHE A 129 29.73 -6.00 -4.20
CA PHE A 129 29.49 -5.04 -3.12
C PHE A 129 28.14 -4.31 -3.22
N ILE A 130 27.68 -3.98 -4.44
CA ILE A 130 26.39 -3.28 -4.61
C ILE A 130 25.23 -4.18 -4.17
N PHE A 131 25.25 -5.47 -4.52
CA PHE A 131 24.22 -6.41 -4.09
C PHE A 131 24.18 -6.55 -2.56
N ILE A 132 25.36 -6.59 -1.92
CA ILE A 132 25.46 -6.64 -0.46
C ILE A 132 24.94 -5.35 0.16
N LEU A 133 25.31 -4.19 -0.37
CA LEU A 133 24.86 -2.89 0.12
C LEU A 133 23.33 -2.76 0.05
N VAL A 134 22.73 -3.14 -1.08
CA VAL A 134 21.27 -3.08 -1.27
C VAL A 134 20.57 -4.08 -0.35
N ALA A 135 21.09 -5.31 -0.21
CA ALA A 135 20.55 -6.29 0.71
C ALA A 135 20.64 -5.82 2.18
N LEU A 136 21.74 -5.17 2.58
CA LEU A 136 21.89 -4.57 3.91
C LEU A 136 20.92 -3.41 4.12
N LEU A 137 20.65 -2.61 3.10
CA LEU A 137 19.68 -1.52 3.19
C LEU A 137 18.26 -2.07 3.43
N PHE A 138 17.85 -3.11 2.70
CA PHE A 138 16.59 -3.79 2.96
C PHE A 138 16.55 -4.45 4.34
N ALA A 139 17.63 -5.12 4.75
CA ALA A 139 17.73 -5.73 6.08
C ALA A 139 17.66 -4.70 7.22
N ALA A 140 18.33 -3.56 7.06
CA ALA A 140 18.31 -2.46 8.02
C ALA A 140 16.89 -1.87 8.12
N GLY A 141 16.23 -1.59 7.00
CA GLY A 141 14.85 -1.09 6.98
C GLY A 141 13.86 -2.04 7.63
N MET A 142 14.03 -3.35 7.43
CA MET A 142 13.25 -4.36 8.14
C MET A 142 13.51 -4.33 9.65
N ALA A 143 14.77 -4.30 10.06
CA ALA A 143 15.16 -4.33 11.47
C ALA A 143 14.67 -3.09 12.24
N THR A 144 14.79 -1.90 11.66
CA THR A 144 14.31 -0.65 12.27
C THR A 144 12.80 -0.67 12.43
N THR A 145 12.07 -1.14 11.41
CA THR A 145 10.60 -1.19 11.45
C THR A 145 10.11 -2.18 12.50
N LEU A 146 10.75 -3.34 12.63
CA LEU A 146 10.42 -4.33 13.67
C LEU A 146 10.72 -3.78 15.07
N TYR A 147 11.83 -3.07 15.23
CA TYR A 147 12.16 -2.42 16.51
C TYR A 147 11.11 -1.36 16.88
N GLU A 148 10.71 -0.51 15.94
CA GLU A 148 9.65 0.48 16.17
C GLU A 148 8.30 -0.14 16.53
N LEU A 149 7.98 -1.31 15.97
CA LEU A 149 6.74 -2.02 16.27
C LEU A 149 6.75 -2.67 17.66
N MET A 150 7.92 -3.09 18.17
CA MET A 150 8.04 -3.71 19.51
C MET A 150 8.09 -2.68 20.65
N VAL A 151 8.52 -1.45 20.37
CA VAL A 151 8.67 -0.38 21.37
C VAL A 151 7.37 0.42 21.57
N LYS A 152 6.42 0.33 20.64
CA LYS A 152 5.08 0.94 20.73
C LYS A 152 4.05 -0.03 21.30
#